data_AF-A0A2U2I6N2-F1
#
_entry.id   AF-A0A2U2I6N2-F1
#
_cell.length_a   1.000
_cell.length_b   1.000
_cell.length_c   1.000
_cell.angle_alpha   90.00
_cell.angle_beta   90.00
_cell.angle_gamma   90.00
#
_symmetry.space_group_name_H-M   'P 1'
#
loop_
_entity.id
_entity.type
_entity.pdbx_description
1 polymer ?
#
loop_
_entity_poly.entity_id
_entity_poly.type
_entity_poly.pdbx_seq_one_letter_code
_entity_poly.pdbx_strand_id
1 'polypeptide(L)'
;MLPEQAAAIAIDEWIARAREKASPSRGGVRGYQWKCLFLPDGTDLRICCAGQSFYARVTGDHIKYEGRALSPRQFTLAVAGGGRNAWRELWVLLPGERIWKSADTLRRAQLQAPAPVSPIETMTVAAASMASALKTALSFVEHANAKAASLSDRRLGRSRRADDVLADHCSFD
;
A
#
# COMPACT_ATOMS: atom_id res chain seq x y z
N MET A 1 13.71 34.86 2.25
CA MET A 1 13.24 33.46 2.31
C MET A 1 14.07 32.76 3.37
N LEU A 2 13.44 32.19 4.40
CA LEU A 2 14.19 31.49 5.45
C LEU A 2 14.72 30.15 4.89
N PRO A 3 15.90 29.67 5.32
CA PRO A 3 16.47 28.40 4.84
C PRO A 3 15.50 27.21 4.96
N GLU A 4 14.67 27.21 6.00
CA GLU A 4 13.65 26.20 6.26
C GLU A 4 12.54 26.19 5.19
N GLN A 5 12.12 27.36 4.72
CA GLN A 5 11.12 27.48 3.64
C GLN A 5 11.68 27.01 2.30
N ALA A 6 12.96 27.29 2.04
CA ALA A 6 13.64 26.82 0.83
C ALA A 6 13.77 25.29 0.81
N ALA A 7 14.07 24.67 1.96
CA ALA A 7 14.15 23.23 2.09
C ALA A 7 12.78 22.55 1.88
N ALA A 8 11.70 23.09 2.47
CA ALA A 8 10.35 22.57 2.28
C ALA A 8 9.93 22.60 0.81
N ILE A 9 10.17 23.72 0.11
CA ILE A 9 9.85 23.86 -1.32
C ILE A 9 10.69 22.89 -2.18
N ALA A 10 11.97 22.70 -1.86
CA ALA A 10 12.82 21.75 -2.58
C ALA A 10 12.33 20.30 -2.40
N ILE A 11 11.85 19.94 -1.20
CA ILE A 11 11.28 18.62 -0.91
C ILE A 11 9.97 18.44 -1.68
N ASP A 12 9.09 19.43 -1.66
CA ASP A 12 7.81 19.38 -2.37
C ASP A 12 8.01 19.28 -3.89
N GLU A 13 8.95 20.04 -4.46
CA GLU A 13 9.34 19.91 -5.86
C GLU A 13 9.90 18.54 -6.18
N TRP A 14 10.76 17.98 -5.31
CA TRP A 14 11.32 16.66 -5.50
C TRP A 14 10.23 15.58 -5.48
N ILE A 15 9.28 15.66 -4.53
CA ILE A 15 8.12 14.76 -4.45
C ILE A 15 7.21 14.93 -5.66
N ALA A 16 6.95 16.16 -6.12
CA ALA A 16 6.13 16.44 -7.29
C ALA A 16 6.74 15.84 -8.57
N ARG A 17 8.04 16.05 -8.78
CA ARG A 17 8.78 15.45 -9.91
C ARG A 17 8.81 13.93 -9.82
N ALA A 18 8.98 13.37 -8.61
CA ALA A 18 8.94 11.92 -8.40
C ALA A 18 7.54 11.35 -8.71
N ARG A 19 6.47 12.06 -8.33
CA ARG A 19 5.08 11.70 -8.64
C ARG A 19 4.76 11.82 -10.12
N GLU A 20 5.21 12.84 -10.82
CA GLU A 20 5.05 12.93 -12.27
C GLU A 20 5.75 11.79 -12.99
N LYS A 21 6.95 11.42 -12.54
CA LYS A 21 7.70 10.29 -13.10
C LYS A 21 7.06 8.93 -12.80
N ALA A 22 6.38 8.80 -11.66
CA ALA A 22 5.64 7.61 -11.27
C ALA A 22 4.20 7.59 -11.78
N SER A 23 3.67 8.74 -12.22
CA SER A 23 2.30 8.83 -12.72
C SER A 23 2.28 8.24 -14.13
N PRO A 24 1.50 7.18 -14.38
CA PRO A 24 1.30 6.75 -15.74
C PRO A 24 0.68 7.91 -16.51
N SER A 25 1.33 8.32 -17.60
CA SER A 25 0.84 9.36 -18.51
C SER A 25 -0.67 9.20 -18.74
N ARG A 26 -1.42 10.31 -18.83
CA ARG A 26 -2.90 10.40 -18.88
C ARG A 26 -3.65 9.47 -19.87
N GLY A 27 -2.96 8.65 -20.66
CA GLY A 27 -3.49 7.60 -21.54
C GLY A 27 -3.49 6.16 -20.99
N GLY A 28 -3.28 5.96 -19.69
CA GLY A 28 -3.20 4.63 -19.06
C GLY A 28 -1.77 4.08 -18.98
N VAL A 29 -1.57 3.03 -18.18
CA VAL A 29 -0.25 2.39 -18.07
C VAL A 29 0.04 1.66 -19.38
N ARG A 30 0.94 2.20 -20.20
CA ARG A 30 1.41 1.53 -21.42
C ARG A 30 2.35 0.40 -21.04
N GLY A 31 2.34 -0.69 -21.82
CA GLY A 31 3.14 -1.85 -21.49
C GLY A 31 2.74 -3.10 -22.26
N TYR A 32 3.51 -4.16 -22.06
CA TYR A 32 3.33 -5.44 -22.70
C TYR A 32 2.57 -6.42 -21.78
N GLN A 33 1.41 -6.91 -22.23
CA GLN A 33 0.68 -7.96 -21.51
C GLN A 33 1.19 -9.35 -21.89
N TRP A 34 1.82 -10.05 -20.96
CA TRP A 34 2.27 -11.42 -21.13
C TRP A 34 1.41 -12.40 -20.33
N LYS A 35 0.30 -12.86 -20.94
CA LYS A 35 -0.69 -13.74 -20.31
C LYS A 35 -1.26 -13.11 -19.03
N CYS A 36 -0.82 -13.56 -17.84
CA CYS A 36 -1.24 -13.00 -16.56
C CYS A 36 -0.26 -11.93 -16.01
N LEU A 37 0.93 -11.77 -16.58
CA LEU A 37 1.93 -10.81 -16.13
C LEU A 37 1.91 -9.57 -17.03
N PHE A 38 1.64 -8.41 -16.46
CA PHE A 38 1.79 -7.13 -17.15
C PHE A 38 3.20 -6.56 -16.95
N LEU A 39 3.83 -6.11 -18.03
CA LEU A 39 5.15 -5.50 -18.03
C LEU A 39 5.02 -4.03 -18.45
N PRO A 40 5.17 -3.06 -17.53
CA PRO A 40 5.08 -1.64 -17.87
C PRO A 40 6.11 -1.20 -18.91
N ASP A 41 5.81 -0.12 -19.62
CA ASP A 41 6.77 0.56 -20.48
C ASP A 41 8.07 0.89 -19.73
N GLY A 42 9.21 0.71 -20.39
CA GLY A 42 10.54 0.88 -19.78
C GLY A 42 11.02 -0.32 -18.96
N THR A 43 10.24 -1.41 -18.86
CA THR A 43 10.72 -2.66 -18.24
C THR A 43 11.88 -3.23 -19.03
N ASP A 44 12.97 -3.56 -18.34
CA ASP A 44 14.12 -4.24 -18.92
C ASP A 44 14.00 -5.75 -18.76
N LEU A 45 14.36 -6.48 -19.82
CA LEU A 45 14.35 -7.93 -19.90
C LEU A 45 15.76 -8.44 -20.17
N ARG A 46 16.13 -9.54 -19.54
CA ARG A 46 17.44 -10.17 -19.71
C ARG A 46 17.31 -11.68 -19.85
N ILE A 47 18.10 -12.27 -20.74
CA ILE A 47 18.36 -13.71 -20.81
C ILE A 47 19.86 -13.93 -20.63
N CYS A 48 20.23 -14.89 -19.79
CA CYS A 48 21.61 -15.34 -19.66
C CYS A 48 21.77 -16.69 -20.38
N CYS A 49 22.57 -16.74 -21.44
CA CYS A 49 22.83 -17.94 -22.22
C CYS A 49 24.32 -18.07 -22.51
N ALA A 50 24.88 -19.27 -22.33
CA ALA A 50 26.30 -19.57 -22.60
C ALA A 50 27.30 -18.55 -21.99
N GLY A 51 27.02 -18.05 -20.78
CA GLY A 51 27.87 -17.06 -20.11
C GLY A 51 27.69 -15.61 -20.60
N GLN A 52 26.83 -15.36 -21.58
CA GLN A 52 26.51 -14.03 -22.10
C GLN A 52 25.13 -13.56 -21.64
N SER A 53 24.97 -12.25 -21.48
CA SER A 53 23.69 -11.61 -21.12
C SER A 53 23.16 -10.81 -22.30
N PHE A 54 21.92 -11.08 -22.68
CA PHE A 54 21.22 -10.41 -23.77
C PHE A 54 20.06 -9.62 -23.20
N TYR A 55 19.86 -8.40 -23.70
CA TYR A 55 18.92 -7.43 -23.13
C TYR A 55 17.88 -7.01 -24.15
N ALA A 56 16.62 -6.97 -23.72
CA ALA A 56 15.50 -6.40 -24.45
C ALA A 56 14.77 -5.41 -23.55
N ARG A 57 14.01 -4.48 -24.14
CA ARG A 57 13.25 -3.48 -23.38
C ARG A 57 11.81 -3.41 -23.86
N VAL A 58 10.87 -3.28 -22.94
CA VAL A 58 9.48 -2.97 -23.27
C VAL A 58 9.40 -1.50 -23.69
N THR A 59 8.93 -1.24 -24.90
CA THR A 59 8.71 0.12 -25.44
C THR A 59 7.29 0.23 -25.98
N GLY A 60 6.46 1.03 -25.30
CA GLY A 60 5.02 1.01 -25.46
C GLY A 60 4.49 -0.39 -25.17
N ASP A 61 3.87 -0.99 -26.18
CA ASP A 61 3.16 -2.28 -26.03
C ASP A 61 3.93 -3.46 -26.64
N HIS A 62 5.23 -3.29 -26.89
CA HIS A 62 6.09 -4.28 -27.55
C HIS A 62 7.40 -4.48 -26.81
N ILE A 63 7.89 -5.72 -26.78
CA ILE A 63 9.27 -6.01 -26.37
C ILE A 63 10.19 -5.79 -27.56
N LYS A 64 11.18 -4.91 -27.43
CA LYS A 64 12.16 -4.61 -28.47
C LYS A 64 13.51 -5.24 -28.16
N TYR A 65 14.03 -5.99 -29.13
CA TYR A 65 15.37 -6.56 -29.13
C TYR A 65 16.01 -6.26 -30.49
N GLU A 66 17.20 -5.65 -30.50
CA GLU A 66 17.90 -5.26 -31.74
C GLU A 66 17.00 -4.48 -32.74
N GLY A 67 16.15 -3.59 -32.23
CA GLY A 67 15.22 -2.79 -33.03
C GLY A 67 13.97 -3.54 -33.53
N ARG A 68 13.87 -4.85 -33.32
CA ARG A 68 12.72 -5.67 -33.71
C ARG A 68 11.75 -5.88 -32.56
N ALA A 69 10.46 -5.79 -32.85
CA ALA A 69 9.41 -6.16 -31.91
C ALA A 69 9.26 -7.69 -31.86
N LEU A 70 9.47 -8.29 -30.69
CA LEU A 70 9.41 -9.73 -30.48
C LEU A 70 8.43 -10.08 -29.36
N SER A 71 7.85 -11.28 -29.42
CA SER A 71 7.22 -11.90 -28.26
C SER A 71 8.28 -12.49 -27.30
N PRO A 72 7.94 -12.75 -26.02
CA PRO A 72 8.85 -13.41 -25.07
C PRO A 72 9.43 -14.72 -25.60
N ARG A 73 8.61 -15.51 -26.31
CA ARG A 73 9.06 -16.75 -26.95
C ARG A 73 10.05 -16.48 -28.07
N GLN A 74 9.77 -15.53 -28.97
CA GLN A 74 10.68 -15.17 -30.06
C GLN A 74 12.01 -14.62 -29.53
N PHE A 75 11.99 -13.80 -28.48
CA PHE A 75 13.21 -13.32 -27.83
C PHE A 75 14.03 -14.49 -27.26
N THR A 76 13.37 -15.44 -26.58
CA THR A 76 14.04 -16.66 -26.09
C THR A 76 14.65 -17.47 -27.23
N LEU A 77 13.92 -17.66 -28.33
CA LEU A 77 14.39 -18.41 -29.50
C LEU A 77 15.59 -17.71 -30.17
N ALA A 78 15.54 -16.38 -30.29
CA ALA A 78 16.62 -15.59 -30.89
C ALA A 78 17.93 -15.67 -30.10
N VAL A 79 17.83 -15.70 -28.76
CA VAL A 79 19.01 -15.69 -27.88
C VAL A 79 19.53 -17.10 -27.56
N ALA A 80 18.63 -18.01 -27.22
CA ALA A 80 18.98 -19.29 -26.60
C ALA A 80 18.57 -20.52 -27.42
N GLY A 81 17.97 -20.32 -28.60
CA GLY A 81 17.55 -21.40 -29.50
C GLY A 81 16.27 -22.13 -29.05
N GLY A 82 16.02 -23.29 -29.69
CA GLY A 82 14.83 -24.10 -29.48
C GLY A 82 14.77 -24.81 -28.12
N GLY A 83 13.56 -25.23 -27.72
CA GLY A 83 13.35 -26.08 -26.52
C GLY A 83 13.36 -25.36 -25.16
N ARG A 84 13.70 -24.07 -25.11
CA ARG A 84 13.70 -23.29 -23.87
C ARG A 84 12.37 -22.61 -23.58
N ASN A 85 12.03 -22.48 -22.30
CA ASN A 85 10.79 -21.86 -21.83
C ASN A 85 11.05 -20.42 -21.40
N ALA A 86 10.44 -19.46 -22.11
CA ALA A 86 10.55 -18.04 -21.83
C ALA A 86 10.34 -17.67 -20.35
N TRP A 87 9.38 -18.29 -19.65
CA TRP A 87 9.15 -17.99 -18.22
C TRP A 87 10.35 -18.32 -17.34
N ARG A 88 11.08 -19.39 -17.66
CA ARG A 88 12.25 -19.86 -16.91
C ARG A 88 13.52 -19.12 -17.29
N GLU A 89 13.60 -18.64 -18.52
CA GLU A 89 14.80 -18.01 -19.07
C GLU A 89 14.84 -16.49 -18.83
N LEU A 90 13.68 -15.82 -18.91
CA LEU A 90 13.64 -14.37 -18.79
C LEU A 90 13.77 -13.90 -17.34
N TRP A 91 14.60 -12.89 -17.17
CA TRP A 91 14.67 -12.02 -16.01
C TRP A 91 14.08 -10.66 -16.36
N VAL A 92 13.40 -10.07 -15.40
CA VAL A 92 12.65 -8.83 -15.52
C VAL A 92 13.18 -7.83 -14.50
N LEU A 93 13.43 -6.61 -14.93
CA LEU A 93 13.71 -5.46 -14.07
C LEU A 93 12.64 -4.41 -14.34
N LEU A 94 11.74 -4.24 -13.37
CA LEU A 94 10.65 -3.28 -13.47
C LEU A 94 11.18 -1.84 -13.37
N PRO A 95 10.50 -0.85 -13.99
CA PRO A 95 10.89 0.55 -13.91
C PRO A 95 10.97 1.02 -12.45
N GLY A 96 12.11 1.59 -12.06
CA GLY A 96 12.34 2.08 -10.70
C GLY A 96 12.83 1.02 -9.70
N GLU A 97 12.77 -0.27 -10.04
CA GLU A 97 13.42 -1.32 -9.26
C GLU A 97 14.92 -1.42 -9.59
N ARG A 98 15.70 -1.99 -8.67
CA ARG A 98 17.14 -2.25 -8.85
C ARG A 98 17.49 -3.74 -8.94
N ILE A 99 16.52 -4.60 -8.67
CA ILE A 99 16.73 -6.03 -8.51
C ILE A 99 16.06 -6.75 -9.67
N TRP A 100 16.83 -7.60 -10.35
CA TRP A 100 16.31 -8.49 -11.37
C TRP A 100 15.52 -9.63 -10.72
N LYS A 101 14.31 -9.88 -11.22
CA LYS A 101 13.43 -10.97 -10.77
C LYS A 101 13.19 -11.94 -11.93
N SER A 102 13.15 -13.23 -11.66
CA SER A 102 12.76 -14.21 -12.69
C SER A 102 11.29 -14.00 -13.09
N ALA A 103 11.01 -14.09 -14.39
CA ALA A 103 9.65 -13.97 -14.91
C ALA A 103 8.71 -15.04 -14.32
N ASP A 104 9.20 -16.26 -14.07
CA ASP A 104 8.39 -17.31 -13.43
C ASP A 104 8.04 -16.99 -11.98
N THR A 105 8.95 -16.36 -11.23
CA THR A 105 8.68 -15.90 -9.86
C THR A 105 7.59 -14.82 -9.85
N LEU A 106 7.69 -13.85 -10.77
CA LEU A 106 6.67 -12.80 -10.92
C LEU A 106 5.30 -13.40 -11.32
N ARG A 107 5.30 -14.35 -12.25
CA ARG A 107 4.09 -15.08 -12.66
C ARG A 107 3.44 -15.80 -11.48
N ARG A 108 4.23 -16.52 -10.67
CA ARG A 108 3.72 -17.24 -9.49
C ARG A 108 3.14 -16.27 -8.47
N ALA A 109 3.83 -15.18 -8.17
CA ALA A 109 3.34 -14.15 -7.26
C ALA A 109 2.00 -13.57 -7.74
N GLN A 110 1.86 -13.33 -9.05
CA GLN A 110 0.61 -12.81 -9.62
C GLN A 110 -0.55 -13.81 -9.55
N LEU A 111 -0.27 -15.11 -9.75
CA LEU A 111 -1.29 -16.16 -9.64
C LEU A 111 -1.69 -16.48 -8.19
N GLN A 112 -0.78 -16.22 -7.25
CA GLN A 112 -1.02 -16.38 -5.82
C GLN A 112 -1.61 -15.13 -5.16
N ALA A 113 -1.66 -14.00 -5.88
CA ALA A 113 -2.30 -12.80 -5.37
C ALA A 113 -3.75 -13.15 -5.02
N PRO A 114 -4.18 -12.94 -3.76
CA PRO A 114 -5.54 -13.23 -3.36
C PRO A 114 -6.48 -12.46 -4.27
N ALA A 115 -7.52 -13.14 -4.77
CA ALA A 115 -8.57 -12.49 -5.53
C ALA A 115 -9.09 -11.27 -4.74
N PRO A 116 -9.55 -10.19 -5.40
CA PRO A 116 -10.23 -9.13 -4.70
C PRO A 116 -11.36 -9.75 -3.88
N VAL A 117 -11.21 -9.69 -2.56
CA VAL A 117 -12.19 -10.15 -1.58
C VAL A 117 -13.56 -9.74 -2.05
N SER A 118 -14.49 -10.70 -2.07
CA SER A 118 -15.84 -10.45 -2.52
C SER A 118 -16.41 -9.23 -1.80
N PRO A 119 -17.31 -8.43 -2.40
CA PRO A 119 -17.91 -7.28 -1.73
C PRO A 119 -18.46 -7.64 -0.34
N ILE A 120 -19.01 -8.85 -0.20
CA ILE A 120 -19.51 -9.40 1.07
C ILE A 120 -18.39 -9.58 2.10
N GLU A 121 -17.23 -10.11 1.71
CA GLU A 121 -16.05 -10.25 2.59
C GLU A 121 -15.49 -8.89 2.99
N THR A 122 -15.44 -7.91 2.09
CA THR A 122 -15.01 -6.55 2.46
C THR A 122 -15.96 -5.91 3.48
N MET A 123 -17.27 -6.09 3.29
CA MET A 123 -18.28 -5.56 4.19
C MET A 123 -18.26 -6.26 5.55
N THR A 124 -18.03 -7.57 5.60
CA THR A 124 -17.91 -8.31 6.86
C THR A 124 -16.64 -7.95 7.62
N VAL A 125 -15.50 -7.79 6.94
CA VAL A 125 -14.26 -7.32 7.57
C VAL A 125 -14.41 -5.89 8.09
N ALA A 126 -15.03 -5.00 7.33
CA ALA A 126 -15.32 -3.63 7.76
C ALA A 126 -16.32 -3.58 8.93
N ALA A 127 -17.36 -4.42 8.92
CA ALA A 127 -18.31 -4.50 10.02
C ALA A 127 -17.64 -5.01 11.30
N ALA A 128 -16.76 -6.01 11.20
CA ALA A 128 -16.01 -6.54 12.34
C ALA A 128 -15.07 -5.49 12.94
N SER A 129 -14.39 -4.68 12.11
CA SER A 129 -13.51 -3.62 12.59
C SER A 129 -14.29 -2.49 13.27
N MET A 130 -15.43 -2.08 12.71
CA MET A 130 -16.33 -1.09 13.33
C MET A 130 -16.91 -1.58 14.67
N ALA A 131 -17.33 -2.85 14.74
CA ALA A 131 -17.84 -3.44 15.97
C ALA A 131 -16.76 -3.49 17.07
N SER A 132 -15.52 -3.82 16.71
CA SER A 132 -14.38 -3.77 17.62
C SER A 132 -14.16 -2.35 18.15
N ALA A 133 -14.15 -1.35 17.26
CA ALA A 133 -13.96 0.05 17.64
C ALA A 133 -15.05 0.59 18.58
N LEU A 134 -16.32 0.25 18.32
CA LEU A 134 -17.45 0.62 19.20
C LEU A 134 -17.32 -0.01 20.58
N LYS A 135 -16.91 -1.28 20.64
CA LYS A 135 -16.68 -1.98 21.92
C LYS A 135 -15.56 -1.33 22.72
N THR A 136 -14.47 -0.92 22.06
CA THR A 136 -13.39 -0.16 22.69
C THR A 136 -13.89 1.19 23.19
N ALA A 137 -14.66 1.94 22.38
CA ALA A 137 -15.20 3.24 22.79
C ALA A 137 -16.13 3.13 24.01
N LEU A 138 -17.00 2.11 24.06
CA LEU A 138 -17.85 1.82 25.21
C LEU A 138 -17.01 1.57 26.46
N SER A 139 -15.96 0.76 26.37
CA SER A 139 -15.08 0.49 27.51
C SER A 139 -14.41 1.76 28.06
N PHE A 140 -14.08 2.72 27.20
CA PHE A 140 -13.55 4.01 27.64
C PHE A 140 -14.59 4.87 28.35
N VAL A 141 -15.83 4.89 27.87
CA VAL A 141 -16.94 5.63 28.50
C VAL A 141 -17.24 5.06 29.88
N GLU A 142 -17.31 3.73 30.00
CA GLU A 142 -17.49 3.06 31.29
C GLU A 142 -16.39 3.41 32.28
N HIS A 143 -15.13 3.39 31.82
CA HIS A 143 -13.98 3.73 32.65
C HIS A 143 -13.97 5.22 33.07
N ALA A 144 -14.39 6.12 32.17
CA ALA A 144 -14.55 7.54 32.47
C ALA A 144 -15.65 7.79 33.51
N ASN A 145 -16.79 7.11 33.39
CA ASN A 145 -17.90 7.20 34.35
C ASN A 145 -17.50 6.65 35.72
N ALA A 146 -16.82 5.50 35.79
CA ALA A 146 -16.34 4.94 37.04
C ALA A 146 -15.37 5.91 37.76
N LYS A 147 -14.47 6.54 36.99
CA LYS A 147 -13.59 7.60 37.51
C LYS A 147 -14.38 8.81 38.00
N ALA A 148 -15.37 9.29 37.26
CA ALA A 148 -16.20 10.42 37.65
C ALA A 148 -17.00 10.13 38.93
N ALA A 149 -17.60 8.95 39.05
CA ALA A 149 -18.32 8.49 40.24
C ALA A 149 -17.40 8.43 41.48
N SER A 150 -16.17 7.93 41.31
CA SER A 150 -15.17 7.91 42.39
C SER A 150 -14.75 9.32 42.84
N LEU A 151 -14.73 10.29 41.93
CA LEU A 151 -14.41 11.68 42.24
C LEU A 151 -15.58 12.40 42.92
N SER A 152 -16.82 12.15 42.52
CA SER A 152 -18.01 12.68 43.20
C SER A 152 -18.14 12.14 44.62
N ASP A 153 -17.85 10.85 44.83
CA ASP A 153 -17.91 10.23 46.15
C ASP A 153 -16.84 10.79 47.10
N ARG A 154 -15.64 11.06 46.58
CA ARG A 154 -14.58 11.80 47.30
C ARG A 154 -14.98 13.23 47.66
N ARG A 155 -15.80 13.89 46.85
CA ARG A 155 -16.33 15.23 47.15
C ARG A 155 -17.41 15.19 48.22
N LEU A 156 -18.23 14.14 48.25
CA LEU A 156 -19.32 13.99 49.24
C LEU A 156 -18.81 13.53 50.61
N GLY A 157 -17.73 12.74 50.68
CA GLY A 157 -17.28 12.13 51.95
C GLY A 157 -16.29 12.94 52.80
N ARG A 158 -15.57 13.94 52.26
CA ARG A 158 -14.44 14.57 52.99
C ARG A 158 -14.57 16.06 53.29
N SER A 159 -15.64 16.74 52.86
CA SER A 159 -15.79 18.19 53.08
C SER A 159 -17.24 18.65 53.26
N ARG A 160 -18.09 17.83 53.90
CA ARG A 160 -19.27 18.40 54.57
C ARG A 160 -18.85 18.75 56.00
N ARG A 161 -18.62 20.03 56.28
CA ARG A 161 -18.56 20.52 57.66
C ARG A 161 -19.98 20.46 58.23
N ALA A 162 -20.11 20.14 59.52
CA ALA A 162 -21.42 20.04 60.18
C ALA A 162 -22.22 21.36 60.10
N ASP A 163 -21.52 22.49 59.90
CA ASP A 163 -22.09 23.83 59.85
C ASP A 163 -22.84 24.17 58.54
N ASP A 164 -22.70 23.36 57.48
CA ASP A 164 -23.35 23.60 56.18
C ASP A 164 -24.72 22.91 56.04
N VAL A 165 -25.26 22.35 57.14
CA VAL A 165 -26.60 21.79 57.19
C VAL A 165 -27.53 22.86 57.79
N LEU A 166 -28.20 23.63 56.93
CA LEU A 166 -29.30 24.50 57.35
C LEU A 166 -30.45 23.62 57.86
N ALA A 167 -30.75 23.73 59.15
CA ALA A 167 -31.91 23.07 59.74
C ALA A 167 -33.20 23.73 59.22
N ASP A 168 -34.04 22.93 58.56
CA ASP A 168 -35.39 23.33 58.12
C ASP A 168 -36.31 23.48 59.34
N HIS A 169 -36.18 24.59 60.07
CA HIS A 169 -37.06 24.96 61.17
C HIS A 169 -37.54 26.39 60.99
N CYS A 170 -38.54 26.58 60.14
CA CYS A 170 -39.43 27.74 60.21
C CYS A 170 -40.87 27.23 60.34
N SER A 171 -41.29 26.98 61.57
CA SER A 171 -42.71 26.93 61.93
C SER A 171 -43.15 28.37 62.18
N PHE A 172 -44.11 28.86 61.40
CA PHE A 172 -44.79 30.13 61.64
C PHE A 172 -46.03 29.84 62.51
N ASP A 173 -46.07 30.43 63.70
CA ASP A 173 -47.29 30.61 64.51
C ASP A 173 -48.08 31.85 64.02
#